data_AF-A0A5B8XQ54-F1
#
_entry.id   AF-A0A5B8XQ54-F1
#
_cell.length_a   1.000
_cell.length_b   1.000
_cell.length_c   1.000
_cell.angle_alpha   90.00
_cell.angle_beta   90.00
_cell.angle_gamma   90.00
#
_symmetry.space_group_name_H-M   'P 1'
#
loop_
_entity.id
_entity.type
_entity.pdbx_description
1 polymer ?
#
loop_
_entity_poly.entity_id
_entity_poly.type
_entity_poly.pdbx_seq_one_letter_code
_entity_poly.pdbx_strand_id
1 'polypeptide(L)'
;MKSYLELVEHGNPLHQEGPQCPRETLLELIDFCEYRPPLEMASPWRLAPAAARELEEATGYAPEGGWGNFVTLAAAGGFFAVKNEGILCVFNRHTVEKENTAADVQKKLLEGFTRWLAPPQTMAGLLVGLGLHPMWGLRVAHEVRARHFGGHMELKDSRIFPPNQLAIVEEMIFGAIAAIFGVLQELDPKKSYPVDALAQVIAASMHSSRLTHAERISNVHGALPVFVDEVSRSGCYEFSSSDFLRAVLVPSGAACLVPHERFAVAPGVFEGLRIGILTEDAQRSCLEWLKADSCASMVA
;
A
#
# COMPACT_ATOMS: atom_id res chain seq x y z
N MET A 1 23.79 4.79 2.83
CA MET A 1 22.33 4.71 3.02
C MET A 1 22.07 4.11 4.39
N LYS A 2 21.90 4.97 5.42
CA LYS A 2 21.70 4.57 6.83
C LYS A 2 20.20 4.48 7.20
N SER A 3 19.31 4.43 6.21
CA SER A 3 17.88 4.75 6.35
C SER A 3 17.10 3.86 7.33
N TYR A 4 17.40 2.56 7.40
CA TYR A 4 16.80 1.66 8.40
C TYR A 4 17.24 2.03 9.82
N LEU A 5 18.54 2.24 10.03
CA LEU A 5 19.09 2.59 11.34
C LEU A 5 18.66 4.00 11.76
N GLU A 6 18.63 4.96 10.84
CA GLU A 6 18.14 6.32 11.08
C GLU A 6 16.68 6.30 11.55
N LEU A 7 15.80 5.50 10.93
CA LEU A 7 14.42 5.37 11.40
C LEU A 7 14.36 4.80 12.83
N VAL A 8 15.07 3.71 13.12
CA VAL A 8 15.04 3.05 14.44
C VAL A 8 15.66 3.93 15.54
N GLU A 9 16.73 4.67 15.24
CA GLU A 9 17.46 5.53 16.18
C GLU A 9 16.71 6.83 16.50
N HIS A 10 15.89 7.35 15.57
CA HIS A 10 15.14 8.60 15.75
C HIS A 10 13.75 8.45 16.39
N GLY A 11 13.46 7.29 16.98
CA GLY A 11 12.21 7.04 17.69
C GLY A 11 12.10 7.86 19.00
N ASN A 12 11.04 8.66 19.11
CA ASN A 12 10.71 9.44 20.32
C ASN A 12 9.59 8.76 21.09
N PRO A 13 9.53 8.86 22.43
CA PRO A 13 8.40 8.35 23.21
C PRO A 13 7.05 8.84 22.67
N LEU A 14 6.08 7.93 22.56
CA LEU A 14 4.71 8.26 22.19
C LEU A 14 3.95 8.75 23.42
N HIS A 15 3.37 9.94 23.34
CA HIS A 15 2.64 10.58 24.44
C HIS A 15 1.11 10.60 24.26
N GLN A 16 0.61 9.86 23.28
CA GLN A 16 -0.82 9.75 22.94
C GLN A 16 -1.20 8.29 22.72
N GLU A 17 -2.50 8.01 22.57
CA GLU A 17 -2.98 6.69 22.17
C GLU A 17 -2.45 6.31 20.78
N GLY A 18 -2.16 5.02 20.60
CA GLY A 18 -1.65 4.48 19.34
C GLY A 18 -2.71 4.40 18.24
N PRO A 19 -2.35 3.78 17.10
CA PRO A 19 -3.29 3.56 16.00
C PRO A 19 -4.55 2.81 16.44
N GLN A 20 -5.70 3.27 15.99
CA GLN A 20 -7.01 2.69 16.33
C GLN A 20 -7.49 1.71 15.27
N CYS A 21 -8.17 0.64 15.67
CA CYS A 21 -8.73 -0.33 14.73
C CYS A 21 -9.91 0.31 13.96
N PRO A 22 -9.94 0.25 12.62
CA PRO A 22 -10.95 0.91 11.81
C PRO A 22 -12.26 0.12 11.68
N ARG A 23 -12.48 -0.92 12.48
CA ARG A 23 -13.66 -1.80 12.35
C ARG A 23 -14.95 -1.01 12.53
N GLU A 24 -15.08 -0.19 13.56
CA GLU A 24 -16.31 0.59 13.77
C GLU A 24 -16.53 1.62 12.65
N THR A 25 -15.48 2.29 12.17
CA THR A 25 -15.54 3.17 11.00
C THR A 25 -16.02 2.45 9.74
N LEU A 26 -15.59 1.19 9.54
CA LEU A 26 -16.10 0.36 8.44
C LEU A 26 -17.58 0.04 8.59
N LEU A 27 -18.04 -0.30 9.81
CA LEU A 27 -19.44 -0.63 10.06
C LEU A 27 -20.34 0.60 9.85
N GLU A 28 -19.92 1.79 10.30
CA GLU A 28 -20.64 3.04 10.06
C GLU A 28 -20.73 3.40 8.57
N LEU A 29 -19.65 3.17 7.82
CA LEU A 29 -19.66 3.35 6.37
C LEU A 29 -20.65 2.40 5.68
N ILE A 30 -20.71 1.14 6.13
CA ILE A 30 -21.66 0.15 5.63
C ILE A 30 -23.10 0.61 5.93
N ASP A 31 -23.37 1.00 7.18
CA ASP A 31 -24.69 1.51 7.58
C ASP A 31 -25.11 2.71 6.73
N PHE A 32 -24.20 3.65 6.46
CA PHE A 32 -24.47 4.77 5.57
C PHE A 32 -24.87 4.30 4.15
N CYS A 33 -24.13 3.33 3.60
CA CYS A 33 -24.34 2.86 2.23
C CYS A 33 -25.59 1.98 2.07
N GLU A 34 -26.06 1.32 3.14
CA GLU A 34 -27.32 0.57 3.12
C GLU A 34 -28.52 1.46 2.77
N TYR A 35 -28.49 2.74 3.18
CA TYR A 35 -29.58 3.68 2.94
C TYR A 35 -29.34 4.64 1.75
N ARG A 36 -28.12 4.69 1.18
CA ARG A 36 -27.76 5.58 0.04
C ARG A 36 -26.80 4.94 -0.98
N PRO A 37 -27.26 4.02 -1.85
CA PRO A 37 -26.42 3.46 -2.91
C PRO A 37 -26.48 4.28 -4.21
N PRO A 38 -25.43 4.32 -5.06
CA PRO A 38 -23.99 4.09 -4.85
C PRO A 38 -23.24 5.36 -4.40
N LEU A 39 -22.07 5.22 -3.76
CA LEU A 39 -21.19 6.35 -3.49
C LEU A 39 -20.57 6.87 -4.80
N GLU A 40 -20.73 8.16 -5.06
CA GLU A 40 -20.24 8.80 -6.29
C GLU A 40 -18.70 8.83 -6.33
N MET A 41 -18.13 8.57 -7.51
CA MET A 41 -16.69 8.63 -7.75
C MET A 41 -16.31 9.84 -8.60
N ALA A 42 -15.24 10.53 -8.22
CA ALA A 42 -14.62 11.56 -9.06
C ALA A 42 -13.74 10.95 -10.17
N SER A 43 -13.18 9.77 -9.93
CA SER A 43 -12.41 8.98 -10.89
C SER A 43 -12.41 7.52 -10.45
N PRO A 44 -11.98 6.55 -11.28
CA PRO A 44 -11.86 5.16 -10.84
C PRO A 44 -11.09 5.06 -9.51
N TRP A 45 -11.65 4.36 -8.53
CA TRP A 45 -11.09 4.20 -7.18
C TRP A 45 -11.01 5.48 -6.33
N ARG A 46 -11.57 6.61 -6.76
CA ARG A 46 -11.53 7.86 -5.99
C ARG A 46 -12.93 8.33 -5.67
N LEU A 47 -13.28 8.35 -4.38
CA LEU A 47 -14.52 8.91 -3.88
C LEU A 47 -14.64 10.40 -4.28
N ALA A 48 -15.83 10.81 -4.69
CA ALA A 48 -16.11 12.21 -4.97
C ALA A 48 -16.02 13.06 -3.67
N PRO A 49 -15.43 14.27 -3.71
CA PRO A 49 -15.35 15.13 -2.54
C PRO A 49 -16.71 15.46 -1.92
N ALA A 50 -17.77 15.56 -2.74
CA ALA A 50 -19.14 15.76 -2.27
C ALA A 50 -19.64 14.57 -1.43
N ALA A 51 -19.44 13.34 -1.91
CA ALA A 51 -19.80 12.13 -1.17
C ALA A 51 -18.99 11.97 0.12
N ALA A 52 -17.71 12.37 0.11
CA ALA A 52 -16.88 12.38 1.33
C ALA A 52 -17.41 13.36 2.39
N ARG A 53 -17.88 14.54 1.97
CA ARG A 53 -18.51 15.54 2.85
C ARG A 53 -19.84 15.06 3.39
N GLU A 54 -20.64 14.41 2.55
CA GLU A 54 -21.93 13.84 2.97
C GLU A 54 -21.74 12.75 4.05
N LEU A 55 -20.71 11.91 3.90
CA LEU A 55 -20.31 10.95 4.93
C LEU A 55 -19.88 11.64 6.24
N GLU A 56 -19.07 12.69 6.14
CA GLU A 56 -18.64 13.49 7.30
C GLU A 56 -19.82 14.14 8.02
N GLU A 57 -20.77 14.71 7.27
CA GLU A 57 -21.99 15.31 7.82
C GLU A 57 -22.92 14.26 8.47
N ALA A 58 -23.03 13.06 7.87
CA ALA A 58 -23.89 12.00 8.39
C ALA A 58 -23.33 11.28 9.62
N THR A 59 -22.01 11.09 9.66
CA THR A 59 -21.32 10.41 10.79
C THR A 59 -20.89 11.38 11.88
N GLY A 60 -20.81 12.69 11.57
CA GLY A 60 -20.38 13.73 12.51
C GLY A 60 -18.87 13.82 12.70
N TYR A 61 -18.08 13.08 11.91
CA TYR A 61 -16.63 13.12 11.95
C TYR A 61 -15.99 12.71 10.61
N ALA A 62 -14.70 12.98 10.46
CA ALA A 62 -13.88 12.41 9.40
C ALA A 62 -12.86 11.46 10.05
N PRO A 63 -12.75 10.19 9.60
CA PRO A 63 -11.74 9.28 10.10
C PRO A 63 -10.35 9.83 9.78
N GLU A 64 -9.33 9.36 10.49
CA GLU A 64 -7.96 9.74 10.22
C GLU A 64 -7.57 9.36 8.78
N GLY A 65 -6.98 10.29 8.03
CA GLY A 65 -6.75 10.13 6.58
C GLY A 65 -7.96 10.43 5.68
N GLY A 66 -9.15 10.61 6.26
CA GLY A 66 -10.38 11.07 5.60
C GLY A 66 -11.19 9.97 4.90
N TRP A 67 -12.50 10.23 4.74
CA TRP A 67 -13.44 9.29 4.13
C TRP A 67 -13.04 8.83 2.73
N GLY A 68 -12.46 9.72 1.91
CA GLY A 68 -12.04 9.36 0.56
C GLY A 68 -11.02 8.23 0.52
N ASN A 69 -9.98 8.32 1.35
CA ASN A 69 -8.94 7.29 1.43
C ASN A 69 -9.48 6.02 2.08
N PHE A 70 -10.27 6.16 3.14
CA PHE A 70 -10.85 5.04 3.85
C PHE A 70 -11.76 4.18 2.95
N VAL A 71 -12.68 4.82 2.22
CA VAL A 71 -13.59 4.12 1.28
C VAL A 71 -12.80 3.40 0.19
N THR A 72 -11.79 4.04 -0.39
CA THR A 72 -10.96 3.41 -1.42
C THR A 72 -10.20 2.18 -0.89
N LEU A 73 -9.65 2.27 0.33
CA LEU A 73 -8.96 1.13 0.94
C LEU A 73 -9.94 0.02 1.34
N ALA A 74 -11.14 0.36 1.82
CA ALA A 74 -12.20 -0.61 2.11
C ALA A 74 -12.66 -1.34 0.84
N ALA A 75 -12.75 -0.64 -0.29
CA ALA A 75 -12.99 -1.27 -1.59
C ALA A 75 -11.84 -2.19 -2.00
N ALA A 76 -10.58 -1.79 -1.77
CA ALA A 76 -9.41 -2.61 -2.04
C ALA A 76 -9.38 -3.88 -1.18
N GLY A 77 -9.79 -3.79 0.09
CA GLY A 77 -9.95 -4.92 1.01
C GLY A 77 -11.16 -5.81 0.71
N GLY A 78 -11.95 -5.48 -0.33
CA GLY A 78 -13.07 -6.28 -0.83
C GLY A 78 -14.40 -6.03 -0.13
N PHE A 79 -14.51 -5.05 0.78
CA PHE A 79 -15.78 -4.74 1.45
C PHE A 79 -16.77 -4.00 0.53
N PHE A 80 -16.24 -3.32 -0.48
CA PHE A 80 -17.00 -2.59 -1.48
C PHE A 80 -16.56 -2.99 -2.89
N ALA A 81 -17.49 -2.93 -3.84
CA ALA A 81 -17.23 -3.17 -5.24
C ALA A 81 -17.13 -1.84 -5.98
N VAL A 82 -16.00 -1.61 -6.66
CA VAL A 82 -15.82 -0.47 -7.56
C VAL A 82 -16.45 -0.81 -8.92
N LYS A 83 -17.48 -0.08 -9.32
CA LYS A 83 -18.18 -0.21 -10.61
C LYS A 83 -18.20 1.13 -11.36
N ASN A 84 -18.66 1.14 -12.61
CA ASN A 84 -18.70 2.37 -13.41
C ASN A 84 -19.68 3.40 -12.82
N GLU A 85 -20.75 2.93 -12.21
CA GLU A 85 -21.81 3.70 -11.56
C GLU A 85 -21.45 4.23 -10.17
N GLY A 86 -20.35 3.76 -9.56
CA GLY A 86 -19.90 4.19 -8.24
C GLY A 86 -19.29 3.07 -7.39
N ILE A 87 -19.11 3.34 -6.11
CA ILE A 87 -18.65 2.37 -5.11
C ILE A 87 -19.89 1.79 -4.41
N LEU A 88 -20.06 0.47 -4.54
CA LEU A 88 -21.22 -0.26 -4.03
C LEU A 88 -20.85 -1.07 -2.81
N CYS A 89 -21.69 -1.04 -1.78
CA CYS A 89 -21.55 -1.90 -0.62
C CYS A 89 -21.88 -3.35 -0.99
N VAL A 90 -21.00 -4.29 -0.65
CA VAL A 90 -21.17 -5.73 -0.97
C VAL A 90 -21.68 -6.51 0.24
N PHE A 91 -21.46 -5.99 1.43
CA PHE A 91 -21.82 -6.63 2.70
C PHE A 91 -22.74 -5.71 3.51
N ASN A 92 -23.65 -6.30 4.28
CA ASN A 92 -24.37 -5.57 5.32
C ASN A 92 -23.58 -5.63 6.64
N ARG A 93 -23.98 -4.79 7.61
CA ARG A 93 -23.32 -4.71 8.93
C ARG A 93 -23.23 -6.07 9.61
N HIS A 94 -24.34 -6.82 9.62
CA HIS A 94 -24.43 -8.12 10.29
C HIS A 94 -23.45 -9.15 9.71
N THR A 95 -23.26 -9.18 8.40
CA THR A 95 -22.30 -10.07 7.75
C THR A 95 -20.87 -9.75 8.16
N VAL A 96 -20.47 -8.47 8.16
CA VAL A 96 -19.11 -8.08 8.57
C VAL A 96 -18.88 -8.37 10.05
N GLU A 97 -19.85 -8.08 10.93
CA GLU A 97 -19.72 -8.37 12.35
C GLU A 97 -19.55 -9.86 12.66
N LYS A 98 -20.26 -10.71 11.92
CA LYS A 98 -20.23 -12.17 12.08
C LYS A 98 -18.98 -12.82 11.50
N GLU A 99 -18.53 -12.36 10.34
CA GLU A 99 -17.47 -13.01 9.56
C GLU A 99 -16.09 -12.40 9.76
N ASN A 100 -15.98 -11.20 10.34
CA ASN A 100 -14.72 -10.49 10.50
C ASN A 100 -14.51 -9.93 11.91
N THR A 101 -13.42 -10.40 12.53
CA THR A 101 -12.86 -9.79 13.73
C THR A 101 -12.22 -8.44 13.41
N ALA A 102 -11.89 -7.66 14.44
CA ALA A 102 -11.11 -6.43 14.31
C ALA A 102 -9.79 -6.65 13.55
N ALA A 103 -9.06 -7.71 13.89
CA ALA A 103 -7.81 -8.07 13.23
C ALA A 103 -8.03 -8.47 11.76
N ASP A 104 -9.11 -9.19 11.45
CA ASP A 104 -9.44 -9.57 10.07
C ASP A 104 -9.72 -8.34 9.19
N VAL A 105 -10.41 -7.33 9.74
CA VAL A 105 -10.68 -6.08 9.02
C VAL A 105 -9.38 -5.37 8.70
N GLN A 106 -8.51 -5.15 9.70
CA GLN A 106 -7.22 -4.49 9.49
C GLN A 106 -6.37 -5.24 8.47
N LYS A 107 -6.31 -6.57 8.59
CA LYS A 107 -5.59 -7.43 7.65
C LYS A 107 -6.13 -7.30 6.24
N LYS A 108 -7.46 -7.37 6.04
CA LYS A 108 -8.08 -7.21 4.72
C LYS A 108 -7.80 -5.84 4.11
N LEU A 109 -7.85 -4.77 4.90
CA LEU A 109 -7.54 -3.41 4.44
C LEU A 109 -6.08 -3.30 3.98
N LEU A 110 -5.13 -3.81 4.78
CA LEU A 110 -3.72 -3.84 4.40
C LEU A 110 -3.45 -4.71 3.18
N GLU A 111 -4.05 -5.90 3.11
CA GLU A 111 -3.96 -6.81 1.97
C GLU A 111 -4.55 -6.21 0.68
N GLY A 112 -5.48 -5.25 0.81
CA GLY A 112 -5.90 -4.35 -0.26
C GLY A 112 -4.74 -3.77 -1.05
N PHE A 113 -3.72 -3.28 -0.33
CA PHE A 113 -2.51 -2.74 -0.91
C PHE A 113 -1.44 -3.80 -1.14
N THR A 114 -1.11 -4.60 -0.12
CA THR A 114 0.04 -5.49 -0.16
C THR A 114 -0.15 -6.70 -1.06
N ARG A 115 -1.40 -7.06 -1.39
CA ARG A 115 -1.70 -8.14 -2.34
C ARG A 115 -2.28 -7.62 -3.63
N TRP A 116 -3.15 -6.61 -3.59
CA TRP A 116 -3.93 -6.20 -4.76
C TRP A 116 -3.49 -4.89 -5.40
N LEU A 117 -2.45 -4.24 -4.84
CA LEU A 117 -1.86 -3.01 -5.36
C LEU A 117 -2.89 -1.87 -5.51
N ALA A 118 -3.83 -1.79 -4.56
CA ALA A 118 -4.83 -0.74 -4.47
C ALA A 118 -4.72 -0.01 -3.10
N PRO A 119 -4.84 1.33 -3.04
CA PRO A 119 -5.26 2.24 -4.13
C PRO A 119 -4.23 2.40 -5.27
N PRO A 120 -4.67 2.49 -6.54
CA PRO A 120 -3.75 2.64 -7.68
C PRO A 120 -2.87 3.89 -7.62
N GLN A 121 -3.36 4.97 -7.02
CA GLN A 121 -2.65 6.25 -6.90
C GLN A 121 -1.39 6.08 -6.02
N THR A 122 -1.55 5.44 -4.86
CA THR A 122 -0.44 5.12 -3.95
C THR A 122 0.55 4.15 -4.58
N MET A 123 0.04 3.15 -5.29
CA MET A 123 0.88 2.21 -6.01
C MET A 123 1.72 2.92 -7.10
N ALA A 124 1.15 3.90 -7.82
CA ALA A 124 1.88 4.64 -8.84
C ALA A 124 3.13 5.35 -8.29
N GLY A 125 3.07 5.90 -7.06
CA GLY A 125 4.24 6.49 -6.39
C GLY A 125 5.38 5.48 -6.20
N LEU A 126 5.05 4.26 -5.75
CA LEU A 126 6.04 3.19 -5.59
C LEU A 126 6.66 2.77 -6.93
N LEU A 127 5.85 2.65 -7.99
CA LEU A 127 6.35 2.29 -9.31
C LEU A 127 7.35 3.32 -9.86
N VAL A 128 7.05 4.61 -9.68
CA VAL A 128 7.97 5.69 -10.04
C VAL A 128 9.26 5.59 -9.21
N GLY A 129 9.16 5.27 -7.93
CA GLY A 129 10.30 5.03 -7.05
C GLY A 129 11.21 3.89 -7.51
N LEU A 130 10.65 2.81 -8.07
CA LEU A 130 11.39 1.71 -8.72
C LEU A 130 12.02 2.14 -10.06
N GLY A 131 11.54 3.24 -10.65
CA GLY A 131 11.87 3.63 -12.02
C GLY A 131 11.31 2.66 -13.06
N LEU A 132 10.19 2.00 -12.73
CA LEU A 132 9.48 1.11 -13.63
C LEU A 132 8.74 1.92 -14.70
N HIS A 133 8.72 1.39 -15.91
CA HIS A 133 7.83 1.92 -16.94
C HIS A 133 6.37 1.76 -16.47
N PRO A 134 5.52 2.81 -16.51
CA PRO A 134 4.17 2.78 -15.94
C PRO A 134 3.30 1.62 -16.43
N MET A 135 3.40 1.30 -17.74
CA MET A 135 2.69 0.17 -18.35
C MET A 135 3.03 -1.19 -17.73
N TRP A 136 4.26 -1.43 -17.27
CA TRP A 136 4.62 -2.66 -16.57
C TRP A 136 3.90 -2.78 -15.22
N GLY A 137 3.84 -1.68 -14.46
CA GLY A 137 3.12 -1.66 -13.19
C GLY A 137 1.60 -1.77 -13.37
N LEU A 138 1.03 -1.13 -14.39
CA LEU A 138 -0.38 -1.33 -14.76
C LEU A 138 -0.66 -2.79 -15.15
N ARG A 139 0.24 -3.41 -15.92
CA ARG A 139 0.13 -4.81 -16.32
C ARG A 139 0.13 -5.74 -15.10
N VAL A 140 1.06 -5.56 -14.16
CA VAL A 140 1.10 -6.35 -12.91
C VAL A 140 -0.16 -6.12 -12.07
N ALA A 141 -0.53 -4.86 -11.84
CA ALA A 141 -1.72 -4.55 -11.05
C ALA A 141 -3.00 -5.11 -11.68
N HIS A 142 -3.07 -5.21 -13.01
CA HIS A 142 -4.17 -5.87 -13.70
C HIS A 142 -4.15 -7.39 -13.49
N GLU A 143 -3.01 -8.07 -13.71
CA GLU A 143 -2.87 -9.52 -13.52
C GLU A 143 -3.23 -9.96 -12.09
N VAL A 144 -2.67 -9.27 -11.11
CA VAL A 144 -2.91 -9.53 -9.70
C VAL A 144 -4.39 -9.41 -9.35
N ARG A 145 -5.06 -8.35 -9.85
CA ARG A 145 -6.50 -8.14 -9.60
C ARG A 145 -7.38 -9.09 -10.41
N ALA A 146 -7.02 -9.41 -11.63
CA ALA A 146 -7.72 -10.37 -12.49
C ALA A 146 -7.77 -11.76 -11.86
N ARG A 147 -6.63 -12.23 -11.29
CA ARG A 147 -6.53 -13.50 -10.56
C ARG A 147 -7.46 -13.59 -9.36
N HIS A 148 -7.86 -12.45 -8.77
CA HIS A 148 -8.66 -12.42 -7.54
C HIS A 148 -10.14 -12.07 -7.77
N PHE A 149 -10.42 -11.05 -8.57
CA PHE A 149 -11.78 -10.53 -8.79
C PHE A 149 -12.47 -11.12 -10.03
N GLY A 150 -11.89 -12.13 -10.68
CA GLY A 150 -12.52 -12.91 -11.75
C GLY A 150 -12.62 -12.20 -13.12
N GLY A 151 -11.84 -11.14 -13.33
CA GLY A 151 -11.80 -10.40 -14.59
C GLY A 151 -10.79 -11.00 -15.57
N HIS A 152 -11.20 -11.95 -16.41
CA HIS A 152 -10.39 -12.37 -17.55
C HIS A 152 -10.54 -11.39 -18.71
N MET A 153 -9.69 -10.37 -18.72
CA MET A 153 -9.36 -9.66 -19.95
C MET A 153 -8.01 -10.19 -20.43
N GLU A 154 -8.03 -11.02 -21.47
CA GLU A 154 -6.82 -11.35 -22.23
C GLU A 154 -6.30 -10.06 -22.87
N LEU A 155 -5.34 -9.41 -22.22
CA LEU A 155 -4.55 -8.38 -22.90
C LEU A 155 -3.73 -9.09 -23.98
N LYS A 156 -4.00 -8.79 -25.25
CA LYS A 156 -3.42 -9.43 -26.45
C LYS A 156 -1.90 -9.23 -26.65
N ASP A 157 -1.20 -8.75 -25.62
CA ASP A 157 0.12 -8.12 -25.72
C ASP A 157 1.24 -8.94 -25.05
N SER A 158 1.17 -10.27 -25.09
CA SER A 158 2.22 -11.16 -24.52
C SER A 158 3.61 -10.95 -25.14
N ARG A 159 3.69 -10.38 -26.34
CA ARG A 159 4.95 -9.96 -26.98
C ARG A 159 5.55 -8.70 -26.35
N ILE A 160 4.71 -7.76 -25.93
CA ILE A 160 5.13 -6.49 -25.30
C ILE A 160 5.51 -6.73 -23.84
N PHE A 161 4.79 -7.65 -23.17
CA PHE A 161 5.04 -8.05 -21.79
C PHE A 161 5.38 -9.54 -21.69
N PRO A 162 6.64 -9.94 -21.98
CA PRO A 162 7.08 -11.32 -21.84
C PRO A 162 6.79 -11.89 -20.44
N PRO A 163 6.20 -13.10 -20.33
CA PRO A 163 5.80 -13.68 -19.03
C PRO A 163 6.95 -13.81 -18.02
N ASN A 164 8.16 -14.11 -18.50
CA ASN A 164 9.36 -14.19 -17.66
C ASN A 164 9.74 -12.83 -17.05
N GLN A 165 9.70 -11.76 -17.84
CA GLN A 165 9.93 -10.40 -17.33
C GLN A 165 8.80 -9.96 -16.40
N LEU A 166 7.55 -10.31 -16.72
CA LEU A 166 6.40 -9.99 -15.89
C LEU A 166 6.51 -10.58 -14.48
N ALA A 167 6.92 -11.84 -14.37
CA ALA A 167 7.17 -12.48 -13.08
C ALA A 167 8.26 -11.76 -12.28
N ILE A 168 9.36 -11.36 -12.93
CA ILE A 168 10.45 -10.62 -12.27
C ILE A 168 9.98 -9.24 -11.81
N VAL A 169 9.21 -8.52 -12.63
CA VAL A 169 8.65 -7.21 -12.26
C VAL A 169 7.67 -7.35 -11.09
N GLU A 170 6.84 -8.40 -11.10
CA GLU A 170 5.93 -8.68 -10.00
C GLU A 170 6.69 -8.98 -8.69
N GLU A 171 7.71 -9.84 -8.73
CA GLU A 171 8.60 -10.10 -7.60
C GLU A 171 9.29 -8.83 -7.10
N MET A 172 9.76 -7.96 -8.01
CA MET A 172 10.41 -6.71 -7.65
C MET A 172 9.47 -5.72 -6.96
N ILE A 173 8.24 -5.56 -7.44
CA ILE A 173 7.23 -4.69 -6.82
C ILE A 173 6.91 -5.19 -5.41
N PHE A 174 6.57 -6.48 -5.27
CA PHE A 174 6.20 -7.04 -3.98
C PHE A 174 7.40 -7.18 -3.03
N GLY A 175 8.61 -7.36 -3.53
CA GLY A 175 9.83 -7.37 -2.72
C GLY A 175 10.10 -6.01 -2.08
N ALA A 176 9.85 -4.93 -2.82
CA ALA A 176 9.98 -3.58 -2.28
C ALA A 176 8.91 -3.28 -1.21
N ILE A 177 7.66 -3.72 -1.45
CA ILE A 177 6.58 -3.63 -0.44
C ILE A 177 6.93 -4.47 0.80
N ALA A 178 7.44 -5.69 0.62
CA ALA A 178 7.83 -6.56 1.71
C ALA A 178 8.93 -5.97 2.59
N ALA A 179 9.94 -5.34 1.98
CA ALA A 179 10.98 -4.64 2.72
C ALA A 179 10.41 -3.48 3.56
N ILE A 180 9.49 -2.66 3.01
CA ILE A 180 8.85 -1.56 3.75
C ILE A 180 8.09 -2.10 4.96
N PHE A 181 7.20 -3.07 4.74
CA PHE A 181 6.38 -3.65 5.81
C PHE A 181 7.22 -4.40 6.85
N GLY A 182 8.30 -5.06 6.43
CA GLY A 182 9.27 -5.68 7.32
C GLY A 182 9.92 -4.67 8.26
N VAL A 183 10.31 -3.50 7.77
CA VAL A 183 10.83 -2.42 8.63
C VAL A 183 9.76 -1.92 9.61
N LEU A 184 8.55 -1.68 9.13
CA LEU A 184 7.44 -1.20 9.98
C LEU A 184 7.09 -2.20 11.10
N GLN A 185 7.25 -3.50 10.85
CA GLN A 185 7.03 -4.58 11.83
C GLN A 185 8.09 -4.58 12.95
N GLU A 186 9.29 -4.05 12.71
CA GLU A 186 10.37 -4.00 13.71
C GLU A 186 10.34 -2.73 14.57
N LEU A 187 9.47 -1.76 14.28
CA LEU A 187 9.38 -0.52 15.03
C LEU A 187 8.78 -0.73 16.44
N ASP A 188 9.28 0.01 17.42
CA ASP A 188 8.73 0.01 18.78
C ASP A 188 7.35 0.71 18.80
N PRO A 189 6.27 0.02 19.23
CA PRO A 189 4.92 0.58 19.31
C PRO A 189 4.77 1.72 20.32
N LYS A 190 5.73 1.88 21.23
CA LYS A 190 5.74 2.95 22.25
C LYS A 190 6.45 4.20 21.78
N LYS A 191 6.84 4.26 20.50
CA LYS A 191 7.54 5.38 19.90
C LYS A 191 6.79 5.96 18.70
N SER A 192 7.08 7.22 18.43
CA SER A 192 6.77 7.90 17.17
C SER A 192 8.04 8.11 16.37
N TYR A 193 7.92 8.22 15.05
CA TYR A 193 9.04 8.32 14.10
C TYR A 193 8.78 9.45 13.10
N PRO A 194 9.82 10.13 12.58
CA PRO A 194 9.64 11.19 11.58
C PRO A 194 9.18 10.62 10.23
N VAL A 195 8.23 11.29 9.57
CA VAL A 195 7.70 10.88 8.25
C VAL A 195 8.80 10.89 7.17
N ASP A 196 9.78 11.79 7.27
CA ASP A 196 10.91 11.84 6.32
C ASP A 196 11.79 10.59 6.38
N ALA A 197 11.94 9.98 7.56
CA ALA A 197 12.68 8.72 7.69
C ALA A 197 11.91 7.56 7.03
N LEU A 198 10.57 7.60 7.01
CA LEU A 198 9.77 6.65 6.24
C LEU A 198 10.01 6.82 4.72
N ALA A 199 10.11 8.06 4.22
CA ALA A 199 10.46 8.30 2.81
C ALA A 199 11.82 7.69 2.44
N GLN A 200 12.81 7.79 3.34
CA GLN A 200 14.12 7.19 3.14
C GLN A 200 14.07 5.65 3.14
N VAL A 201 13.24 5.05 4.01
CA VAL A 201 13.00 3.60 3.98
C VAL A 201 12.35 3.18 2.68
N ILE A 202 11.30 3.87 2.23
CA ILE A 202 10.65 3.59 0.94
C ILE A 202 11.67 3.69 -0.20
N ALA A 203 12.46 4.77 -0.26
CA ALA A 203 13.48 4.94 -1.28
C ALA A 203 14.51 3.79 -1.27
N ALA A 204 14.98 3.41 -0.09
CA ALA A 204 15.92 2.33 0.10
C ALA A 204 15.35 0.96 -0.30
N SER A 205 14.10 0.66 0.05
CA SER A 205 13.40 -0.56 -0.35
C SER A 205 13.21 -0.64 -1.88
N MET A 206 12.84 0.47 -2.53
CA MET A 206 12.74 0.51 -4.00
C MET A 206 14.11 0.31 -4.66
N HIS A 207 15.14 0.95 -4.13
CA HIS A 207 16.50 0.84 -4.66
C HIS A 207 17.04 -0.59 -4.53
N SER A 208 16.97 -1.16 -3.32
CA SER A 208 17.45 -2.51 -3.02
C SER A 208 16.72 -3.54 -3.89
N SER A 209 15.38 -3.49 -3.92
CA SER A 209 14.59 -4.42 -4.75
C SER A 209 14.94 -4.32 -6.24
N ARG A 210 15.14 -3.09 -6.74
CA ARG A 210 15.60 -2.89 -8.13
C ARG A 210 16.96 -3.53 -8.37
N LEU A 211 17.95 -3.31 -7.50
CA LEU A 211 19.29 -3.89 -7.67
C LEU A 211 19.25 -5.41 -7.70
N THR A 212 18.52 -6.03 -6.76
CA THR A 212 18.39 -7.50 -6.67
C THR A 212 17.76 -8.12 -7.92
N HIS A 213 16.86 -7.40 -8.60
CA HIS A 213 16.11 -7.95 -9.74
C HIS A 213 16.62 -7.48 -11.10
N ALA A 214 17.35 -6.35 -11.17
CA ALA A 214 17.79 -5.75 -12.43
C ALA A 214 18.65 -6.68 -13.28
N GLU A 215 19.55 -7.45 -12.65
CA GLU A 215 20.42 -8.40 -13.36
C GLU A 215 19.66 -9.56 -14.02
N ARG A 216 18.46 -9.88 -13.52
CA ARG A 216 17.58 -10.92 -14.07
C ARG A 216 16.78 -10.41 -15.27
N ILE A 217 16.70 -9.10 -15.47
CA ILE A 217 15.97 -8.47 -16.58
C ILE A 217 16.86 -8.45 -17.81
N SER A 218 16.63 -9.39 -18.74
CA SER A 218 17.30 -9.42 -20.04
C SER A 218 16.56 -8.57 -21.07
N ASN A 219 17.30 -8.00 -22.03
CA ASN A 219 16.69 -7.32 -23.16
C ASN A 219 16.01 -8.33 -24.09
N VAL A 220 14.68 -8.24 -24.20
CA VAL A 220 13.88 -9.07 -25.11
C VAL A 220 13.45 -8.22 -26.31
N HIS A 221 13.75 -8.68 -27.52
CA HIS A 221 13.43 -7.92 -28.74
C HIS A 221 11.91 -7.75 -28.91
N GLY A 222 11.46 -6.51 -29.10
CA GLY A 222 10.04 -6.16 -29.22
C GLY A 222 9.27 -6.07 -27.90
N ALA A 223 9.91 -6.35 -26.76
CA ALA A 223 9.34 -6.12 -25.44
C ALA A 223 9.45 -4.63 -25.05
N LEU A 224 8.54 -4.18 -24.20
CA LEU A 224 8.63 -2.86 -23.61
C LEU A 224 9.81 -2.79 -22.62
N PRO A 225 10.66 -1.76 -22.65
CA PRO A 225 11.68 -1.57 -21.62
C PRO A 225 11.07 -1.60 -20.22
N VAL A 226 11.66 -2.39 -19.32
CA VAL A 226 11.16 -2.51 -17.93
C VAL A 226 11.37 -1.22 -17.15
N PHE A 227 12.51 -0.57 -17.38
CA PHE A 227 12.88 0.66 -16.69
C PHE A 227 12.78 1.87 -17.62
N VAL A 228 12.43 3.01 -17.04
CA VAL A 228 12.52 4.33 -17.68
C VAL A 228 13.77 5.05 -17.19
N ASP A 229 14.44 5.75 -18.10
CA ASP A 229 15.65 6.53 -17.80
C ASP A 229 15.33 7.78 -16.96
N GLU A 230 16.27 8.13 -16.08
CA GLU A 230 16.43 9.38 -15.31
C GLU A 230 15.17 10.23 -15.04
N VAL A 231 14.20 9.67 -14.31
CA VAL A 231 13.23 10.50 -13.58
C VAL A 231 13.89 10.94 -12.27
N SER A 232 13.91 12.25 -11.98
CA SER A 232 14.35 12.76 -10.67
C SER A 232 13.47 12.19 -9.56
N ARG A 233 14.02 11.27 -8.76
CA ARG A 233 13.25 10.48 -7.79
C ARG A 233 13.13 11.11 -6.40
N SER A 234 13.95 12.11 -6.09
CA SER A 234 14.04 12.70 -4.74
C SER A 234 12.69 13.21 -4.22
N GLY A 235 11.98 14.03 -5.01
CA GLY A 235 10.65 14.53 -4.63
C GLY A 235 9.52 13.48 -4.71
N CYS A 236 9.75 12.35 -5.39
CA CYS A 236 8.76 11.29 -5.49
C CYS A 236 8.62 10.50 -4.18
N TYR A 237 9.69 10.36 -3.40
CA TYR A 237 9.67 9.57 -2.17
C TYR A 237 8.93 10.27 -1.02
N GLU A 238 9.05 11.59 -0.89
CA GLU A 238 8.30 12.40 0.08
C GLU A 238 6.79 12.38 -0.21
N PHE A 239 6.43 12.53 -1.48
CA PHE A 239 5.03 12.41 -1.89
C PHE A 239 4.50 10.99 -1.65
N SER A 240 5.29 9.97 -2.01
CA SER A 240 4.90 8.57 -1.85
C SER A 240 4.80 8.15 -0.39
N SER A 241 5.63 8.67 0.52
CA SER A 241 5.54 8.35 1.95
C SER A 241 4.30 8.96 2.59
N SER A 242 4.01 10.23 2.28
CA SER A 242 2.81 10.91 2.77
C SER A 242 1.53 10.26 2.24
N ASP A 243 1.50 9.93 0.95
CA ASP A 243 0.35 9.25 0.34
C ASP A 243 0.21 7.81 0.88
N PHE A 244 1.28 7.03 0.98
CA PHE A 244 1.25 5.69 1.56
C PHE A 244 0.76 5.68 3.01
N LEU A 245 1.24 6.63 3.82
CA LEU A 245 0.81 6.78 5.19
C LEU A 245 -0.69 7.12 5.26
N ARG A 246 -1.14 8.12 4.50
CA ARG A 246 -2.52 8.64 4.57
C ARG A 246 -3.57 7.81 3.83
N ALA A 247 -3.16 7.04 2.82
CA ALA A 247 -4.05 6.26 1.97
C ALA A 247 -4.08 4.77 2.35
N VAL A 248 -3.05 4.26 3.04
CA VAL A 248 -2.94 2.82 3.37
C VAL A 248 -2.75 2.60 4.87
N LEU A 249 -1.68 3.15 5.47
CA LEU A 249 -1.32 2.78 6.85
C LEU A 249 -2.30 3.36 7.89
N VAL A 250 -2.67 4.64 7.75
CA VAL A 250 -3.58 5.30 8.67
C VAL A 250 -5.01 4.77 8.52
N PRO A 251 -5.60 4.68 7.31
CA PRO A 251 -6.97 4.18 7.18
C PRO A 251 -7.13 2.69 7.55
N SER A 252 -6.05 1.91 7.53
CA SER A 252 -6.07 0.52 8.01
C SER A 252 -5.87 0.38 9.52
N GLY A 253 -5.59 1.48 10.23
CA GLY A 253 -5.24 1.46 11.65
C GLY A 253 -3.88 0.83 11.94
N ALA A 254 -3.01 0.71 10.93
CA ALA A 254 -1.64 0.24 11.10
C ALA A 254 -0.69 1.36 11.56
N ALA A 255 -1.06 2.62 11.31
CA ALA A 255 -0.35 3.80 11.78
C ALA A 255 -1.33 4.91 12.21
N CYS A 256 -0.81 5.89 12.93
CA CYS A 256 -1.49 7.17 13.19
C CYS A 256 -0.47 8.30 13.08
N LEU A 257 -0.96 9.49 12.73
CA LEU A 257 -0.21 10.72 12.68
C LEU A 257 -0.07 11.33 14.08
N VAL A 258 1.11 11.84 14.34
CA VAL A 258 1.48 12.52 15.57
C VAL A 258 1.94 13.94 15.20
N PRO A 259 1.77 14.96 16.06
CA PRO A 259 2.27 16.30 15.78
C PRO A 259 3.74 16.34 15.35
N HIS A 260 4.12 17.39 14.63
CA HIS A 260 5.47 17.64 14.12
C HIS A 260 5.95 16.62 13.07
N GLU A 261 5.06 16.24 12.14
CA GLU A 261 5.38 15.37 10.99
C GLU A 261 5.94 14.01 11.43
N ARG A 262 5.29 13.43 12.43
CA ARG A 262 5.64 12.12 12.97
C ARG A 262 4.48 11.14 12.81
N PHE A 263 4.80 9.86 12.92
CA PHE A 263 3.82 8.79 12.92
C PHE A 263 4.17 7.74 13.96
N ALA A 264 3.16 7.06 14.50
CA ALA A 264 3.31 5.87 15.30
C ALA A 264 2.72 4.68 14.55
N VAL A 265 3.19 3.48 14.87
CA VAL A 265 2.84 2.25 14.17
C VAL A 265 2.32 1.22 15.17
N ALA A 266 1.42 0.36 14.71
CA ALA A 266 0.94 -0.82 15.44
C ALA A 266 1.54 -2.08 14.79
N PRO A 267 2.74 -2.52 15.19
CA PRO A 267 3.48 -3.56 14.47
C PRO A 267 2.78 -4.92 14.45
N GLY A 268 2.00 -5.22 15.49
CA GLY A 268 1.23 -6.46 15.58
C GLY A 268 0.20 -6.63 14.46
N VAL A 269 -0.21 -5.54 13.79
CA VAL A 269 -1.16 -5.59 12.67
C VAL A 269 -0.51 -6.20 11.41
N PHE A 270 0.82 -6.19 11.31
CA PHE A 270 1.53 -6.79 10.18
C PHE A 270 1.78 -8.30 10.32
N GLU A 271 1.46 -8.88 11.49
CA GLU A 271 1.70 -10.31 11.72
C GLU A 271 0.86 -11.19 10.79
N GLY A 272 1.53 -12.08 10.06
CA GLY A 272 0.88 -12.97 9.09
C GLY A 272 0.26 -12.25 7.88
N LEU A 273 0.64 -11.01 7.61
CA LEU A 273 0.24 -10.26 6.43
C LEU A 273 0.82 -10.93 5.17
N ARG A 274 -0.01 -11.10 4.13
CA ARG A 274 0.46 -11.63 2.85
C ARG A 274 0.86 -10.49 1.92
N ILE A 275 1.99 -10.65 1.23
CA ILE A 275 2.52 -9.65 0.30
C ILE A 275 2.65 -10.28 -1.08
N GLY A 276 1.70 -9.96 -1.95
CA GLY A 276 1.60 -10.48 -3.31
C GLY A 276 1.76 -11.99 -3.41
N ILE A 277 2.74 -12.39 -4.22
CA ILE A 277 3.13 -13.79 -4.48
C ILE A 277 4.21 -14.32 -3.55
N LEU A 278 4.73 -13.51 -2.63
CA LEU A 278 5.90 -13.86 -1.83
C LEU A 278 5.55 -14.80 -0.67
N THR A 279 6.37 -15.83 -0.48
CA THR A 279 6.35 -16.67 0.72
C THR A 279 6.85 -15.89 1.93
N GLU A 280 6.56 -16.35 3.14
CA GLU A 280 7.03 -15.71 4.38
C GLU A 280 8.56 -15.61 4.45
N ASP A 281 9.27 -16.65 3.99
CA ASP A 281 10.74 -16.65 3.92
C ASP A 281 11.26 -15.65 2.89
N ALA A 282 10.59 -15.49 1.74
CA ALA A 282 10.95 -14.49 0.74
C ALA A 282 10.71 -13.07 1.25
N GLN A 283 9.61 -12.84 1.99
CA GLN A 283 9.34 -11.55 2.63
C GLN A 283 10.42 -11.18 3.65
N ARG A 284 10.83 -12.13 4.50
CA ARG A 284 11.97 -11.95 5.43
C ARG A 284 13.28 -11.64 4.69
N SER A 285 13.54 -12.36 3.60
CA SER A 285 14.76 -12.15 2.80
C SER A 285 14.84 -10.73 2.24
N CYS A 286 13.71 -10.13 1.85
CA CYS A 286 13.66 -8.76 1.35
C CYS A 286 14.11 -7.73 2.40
N LEU A 287 13.74 -7.94 3.67
CA LEU A 287 14.19 -7.08 4.77
C LEU A 287 15.70 -7.23 5.01
N GLU A 288 16.22 -8.46 4.95
CA GLU A 288 17.65 -8.71 5.15
C GLU A 288 18.51 -8.10 4.03
N TRP A 289 18.03 -8.09 2.78
CA TRP A 289 18.70 -7.36 1.69
C TRP A 289 18.81 -5.86 1.98
N LEU A 290 17.72 -5.24 2.45
CA LEU A 290 17.70 -3.82 2.83
C LEU A 290 18.70 -3.52 3.96
N LYS A 291 18.78 -4.41 4.97
CA LYS A 291 19.74 -4.28 6.08
C LYS A 291 21.18 -4.46 5.60
N ALA A 292 21.44 -5.43 4.73
CA ALA A 292 22.77 -5.67 4.15
C ALA A 292 23.26 -4.49 3.32
N ASP A 293 22.41 -3.90 2.47
CA ASP A 293 22.72 -2.68 1.72
C ASP A 293 23.03 -1.50 2.64
N SER A 294 22.31 -1.39 3.76
CA SER A 294 22.55 -0.37 4.77
C SER A 294 23.93 -0.53 5.41
N CYS A 295 24.31 -1.76 5.77
CA CYS A 295 25.63 -2.10 6.34
C CYS A 295 26.78 -1.88 5.34
N ALA A 296 26.63 -2.29 4.08
CA ALA A 296 27.65 -2.12 3.05
C ALA A 296 27.99 -0.64 2.83
N SER A 297 26.98 0.24 2.94
CA SER A 297 27.15 1.68 2.82
C SER A 297 27.78 2.39 4.03
N MET A 298 28.02 1.67 5.15
CA MET A 298 28.74 2.19 6.32
C MET A 298 30.25 1.91 6.27
N VAL A 299 30.67 0.98 5.42
CA VAL A 299 32.07 0.52 5.32
C VAL A 299 32.81 1.17 4.14
N ALA A 300 32.07 1.79 3.20
CA ALA A 300 32.58 2.58 2.08
C ALA A 300 32.65 4.07 2.43
#